data_AF-A0A830CQN2-F1
#
_entry.id   AF-A0A830CQN2-F1
#
_cell.length_a   1.000
_cell.length_b   1.000
_cell.length_c   1.000
_cell.angle_alpha   90.00
_cell.angle_beta   90.00
_cell.angle_gamma   90.00
#
_symmetry.space_group_name_H-M   'P 1'
#
loop_
_entity.id
_entity.type
_entity.pdbx_description
1 polymer ?
#
loop_
_entity_poly.entity_id
_entity_poly.type
_entity_poly.pdbx_seq_one_letter_code
_entity_poly.pdbx_strand_id
1 'polypeptide(L)'
;MQPHKASTATLILIATLCLATQASSTDTLQQGDTLNSSSQLVSANRLFTLGFHTPQNTNNSYLAIWYTNGSYPPVWIGNRENPIPPNSNPILTIGAAGNLTITHGGGESFEVYSGGSRNNLSATLLDSGNFVVSEMSSFLWQSFDYPTDTLLPGMKLGFNRRTGRNWTISSWFDENNPATGAFTMEWDPIVGRLLIRRRGVTYWSSGQMKDYHVDLGDLRVKEFENIFSPDVFNLNYNFTNVTNGEEEYFSYTLLNVPNWTPDERKVISGWRLNYNGDIRDTDRVIKIADSSQCYGYKPKRSVISAGCELWEQPTCRNDRQTFDFRAGVFSAVNGPEAVYDRNSSLGPSDCREICWDDCLCVGYSHDFVTEGCVHWRGRNVEFVQSLDGVTNANRMYVLETAPSGKGMKKHVKIILGVVSAIVVLVSGLALFIVRKLQKGKREEELHKLLTLDGYTGDNGGGKSNDLRLFTYSSIQSATRNFSSDYKLGQGGFGPVYKGKTSEGQDIAVKLLSRQSGQGLLEFKTELILISKLQHVNLLSL
;
A
#
# COMPACT_ATOMS: atom_id res chain seq x y z
N MET A 1 43.20 36.89 -58.53
CA MET A 1 42.32 37.98 -58.98
C MET A 1 40.89 37.47 -58.90
N GLN A 2 40.02 38.31 -58.32
CA GLN A 2 38.56 38.24 -58.03
C GLN A 2 37.64 37.38 -58.94
N PRO A 3 36.35 37.21 -58.62
CA PRO A 3 35.69 36.85 -57.35
C PRO A 3 34.52 35.84 -57.56
N HIS A 4 33.99 35.19 -56.52
CA HIS A 4 32.60 34.72 -56.56
C HIS A 4 31.92 34.99 -55.22
N LYS A 5 30.96 35.93 -55.25
CA LYS A 5 29.96 36.15 -54.19
C LYS A 5 28.78 35.23 -54.44
N ALA A 6 28.36 34.48 -53.44
CA ALA A 6 27.01 33.95 -53.25
C ALA A 6 26.85 33.71 -51.74
N SER A 7 26.27 34.68 -51.02
CA SER A 7 24.86 34.69 -50.61
C SER A 7 24.48 33.42 -49.83
N THR A 8 24.66 33.47 -48.51
CA THR A 8 24.06 32.52 -47.58
C THR A 8 23.02 33.28 -46.76
N ALA A 9 21.76 32.91 -46.98
CA ALA A 9 20.59 33.47 -46.36
C ALA A 9 20.56 33.19 -44.86
N THR A 10 20.30 34.23 -44.07
CA THR A 10 20.01 34.12 -42.63
C THR A 10 18.62 33.50 -42.47
N LEU A 11 18.54 32.23 -42.05
CA LEU A 11 17.29 31.61 -41.64
C LEU A 11 16.82 32.26 -40.34
N ILE A 12 15.82 33.14 -40.41
CA ILE A 12 15.10 33.64 -39.24
C ILE A 12 14.13 32.54 -38.82
N LEU A 13 14.49 31.78 -37.79
CA LEU A 13 13.59 30.84 -37.14
C LEU A 13 12.54 31.64 -36.37
N ILE A 14 11.38 31.90 -36.99
CA ILE A 14 10.23 32.47 -36.28
C ILE A 14 9.70 31.35 -35.38
N ALA A 15 10.14 31.34 -34.13
CA ALA A 15 9.51 30.58 -33.07
C ALA A 15 8.13 31.19 -32.83
N THR A 16 7.12 30.67 -33.53
CA THR A 16 5.72 30.86 -33.17
C THR A 16 5.51 30.21 -31.81
N LEU A 17 5.67 30.99 -30.74
CA LEU A 17 5.08 30.66 -29.44
C LEU A 17 3.57 30.64 -29.65
N CYS A 18 3.05 29.46 -29.98
CA CYS A 18 1.66 29.14 -29.75
C CYS A 18 1.51 29.06 -28.23
N LEU A 19 1.29 30.23 -27.61
CA LEU A 19 0.72 30.30 -26.27
C LEU A 19 -0.69 29.75 -26.42
N ALA A 20 -0.81 28.42 -26.32
CA ALA A 20 -2.09 27.80 -26.04
C ALA A 20 -2.57 28.44 -24.74
N THR A 21 -3.53 29.34 -24.84
CA THR A 21 -4.28 29.84 -23.70
C THR A 21 -4.94 28.61 -23.09
N GLN A 22 -4.32 28.03 -22.05
CA GLN A 22 -4.99 27.04 -21.23
C GLN A 22 -6.24 27.76 -20.70
N ALA A 23 -7.41 27.35 -21.20
CA ALA A 23 -8.67 27.84 -20.67
C ALA A 23 -8.62 27.61 -19.16
N SER A 24 -8.82 28.67 -18.37
CA SER A 24 -8.89 28.55 -16.92
C SER A 24 -10.06 27.62 -16.59
N SER A 25 -9.77 26.39 -16.18
CA SER A 25 -10.79 25.45 -15.74
C SER A 25 -11.43 26.01 -14.46
N THR A 26 -12.75 26.23 -14.50
CA THR A 26 -13.53 26.62 -13.33
C THR A 26 -13.88 25.39 -12.49
N ASP A 27 -14.04 25.57 -11.18
CA ASP A 27 -14.58 24.55 -10.27
C ASP A 27 -16.11 24.66 -10.10
N THR A 28 -16.69 25.76 -10.58
CA THR A 28 -18.07 26.17 -10.31
C THR A 28 -18.84 26.47 -11.59
N LEU A 29 -20.07 25.96 -11.66
CA LEU A 29 -21.09 26.25 -12.66
C LEU A 29 -22.14 27.18 -12.03
N GLN A 30 -22.31 28.38 -12.58
CA GLN A 30 -23.34 29.32 -12.14
C GLN A 30 -24.68 29.06 -12.83
N GLN A 31 -25.75 29.62 -12.29
CA GLN A 31 -27.06 29.57 -12.94
C GLN A 31 -27.01 30.20 -14.34
N GLY A 32 -27.50 29.46 -15.35
CA GLY A 32 -27.42 29.86 -16.76
C GLY A 32 -26.15 29.40 -17.49
N ASP A 33 -25.11 28.97 -16.76
CA ASP A 33 -23.95 28.36 -17.39
C ASP A 33 -24.30 26.96 -17.92
N THR A 34 -23.50 26.49 -18.88
CA THR A 34 -23.63 25.17 -19.49
C THR A 34 -22.30 24.45 -19.52
N LEU A 35 -22.31 23.16 -19.19
CA LEU A 35 -21.20 22.25 -19.38
C LEU A 35 -21.58 21.23 -20.45
N ASN A 36 -20.85 21.21 -21.56
CA ASN A 36 -21.00 20.25 -22.67
C ASN A 36 -19.87 19.21 -22.65
N SER A 37 -19.86 18.30 -23.63
CA SER A 37 -18.89 17.20 -23.75
C SER A 37 -17.41 17.62 -23.88
N SER A 38 -17.13 18.88 -24.26
CA SER A 38 -15.76 19.41 -24.40
C SER A 38 -15.29 20.22 -23.20
N SER A 39 -16.19 20.56 -22.28
CA SER A 39 -15.92 21.36 -21.08
C SER A 39 -15.94 20.49 -19.82
N GLN A 40 -15.20 20.93 -18.80
CA GLN A 40 -15.06 20.21 -17.54
C GLN A 40 -15.00 21.20 -16.38
N LEU A 41 -15.45 20.76 -15.20
CA LEU A 41 -15.11 21.41 -13.93
C LEU A 41 -13.88 20.73 -13.35
N VAL A 42 -12.96 21.51 -12.79
CA VAL A 42 -11.76 20.99 -12.12
C VAL A 42 -11.75 21.60 -10.73
N SER A 43 -11.59 20.77 -9.70
CA SER A 43 -11.57 21.22 -8.30
C SER A 43 -10.44 22.23 -8.06
N ALA A 44 -10.57 23.07 -7.03
CA ALA A 44 -9.65 24.19 -6.78
C ALA A 44 -8.16 23.80 -6.76
N ASN A 45 -7.81 22.66 -6.15
CA ASN A 45 -6.45 22.12 -6.11
C ASN A 45 -6.17 21.07 -7.20
N ARG A 46 -7.04 20.94 -8.21
CA ARG A 46 -6.90 20.03 -9.36
C ARG A 46 -6.76 18.56 -8.97
N LEU A 47 -7.52 18.15 -7.96
CA LEU A 47 -7.55 16.76 -7.51
C LEU A 47 -8.62 15.96 -8.26
N PHE A 48 -9.78 16.58 -8.49
CA PHE A 48 -10.91 15.96 -9.16
C PHE A 48 -11.36 16.77 -10.36
N THR A 49 -11.85 16.05 -11.36
CA THR A 49 -12.47 16.60 -12.57
C THR A 49 -13.86 16.04 -12.72
N LEU A 50 -14.82 16.89 -13.07
CA LEU A 50 -16.19 16.53 -13.43
C LEU A 50 -16.44 16.86 -14.90
N GLY A 51 -17.08 15.93 -15.61
CA GLY A 51 -17.49 16.13 -16.99
C GLY A 51 -18.16 14.89 -17.58
N PHE A 52 -18.38 14.90 -18.90
CA PHE A 52 -18.89 13.73 -19.60
C PHE A 52 -17.75 12.75 -19.93
N HIS A 53 -17.93 11.49 -19.54
CA HIS A 53 -16.97 10.40 -19.69
C HIS A 53 -17.61 9.22 -20.42
N THR A 54 -16.86 8.57 -21.30
CA THR A 54 -17.27 7.35 -22.01
C THR A 54 -16.32 6.21 -21.61
N PRO A 55 -16.80 5.20 -20.86
CA PRO A 55 -16.01 4.03 -20.51
C PRO A 55 -15.49 3.29 -21.75
N GLN A 56 -14.35 2.59 -21.59
CA GLN A 56 -13.77 1.80 -22.66
C GLN A 56 -14.74 0.75 -23.18
N ASN A 57 -14.67 0.45 -24.48
CA ASN A 57 -15.51 -0.56 -25.16
C ASN A 57 -17.01 -0.28 -25.13
N THR A 58 -17.43 0.92 -24.72
CA THR A 58 -18.82 1.38 -24.82
C THR A 58 -18.89 2.66 -25.63
N ASN A 59 -20.06 2.92 -26.21
CA ASN A 59 -20.38 4.18 -26.89
C ASN A 59 -21.27 5.10 -26.06
N ASN A 60 -21.54 4.71 -24.81
CA ASN A 60 -22.44 5.43 -23.92
C ASN A 60 -21.65 6.42 -23.06
N SER A 61 -22.18 7.63 -22.94
CA SER A 61 -21.57 8.68 -22.12
C SER A 61 -22.30 8.87 -20.79
N TYR A 62 -21.53 9.29 -19.80
CA TYR A 62 -22.00 9.50 -18.43
C TYR A 62 -21.42 10.78 -17.86
N LEU A 63 -22.21 11.51 -17.07
CA LEU A 63 -21.68 12.54 -16.19
C LEU A 63 -20.92 11.85 -15.06
N ALA A 64 -19.64 12.18 -14.91
CA ALA A 64 -18.75 11.46 -14.02
C ALA A 64 -17.79 12.41 -13.29
N ILE A 65 -17.26 11.95 -12.15
CA ILE A 65 -16.16 12.57 -11.42
C ILE A 65 -15.00 11.57 -11.41
N TRP A 66 -13.79 12.02 -11.73
CA TRP A 66 -12.56 11.21 -11.72
C TRP A 66 -11.38 12.02 -11.19
N TYR A 67 -10.28 11.35 -10.84
CA TYR A 67 -9.04 12.05 -10.49
C TYR A 67 -8.47 12.79 -11.69
N THR A 68 -8.05 14.04 -11.54
CA THR A 68 -7.61 14.88 -12.66
C THR A 68 -6.41 14.32 -13.43
N ASN A 69 -5.60 13.46 -12.80
CA ASN A 69 -4.50 12.76 -13.48
C ASN A 69 -4.97 11.74 -14.55
N GLY A 70 -6.27 11.44 -14.61
CA GLY A 70 -6.88 10.54 -15.60
C GLY A 70 -6.40 9.09 -15.55
N SER A 71 -5.64 8.71 -14.51
CA SER A 71 -4.97 7.41 -14.45
C SER A 71 -5.86 6.29 -13.92
N TYR A 72 -7.01 6.65 -13.35
CA TYR A 72 -7.93 5.72 -12.68
C TYR A 72 -9.36 5.93 -13.19
N PRO A 73 -10.23 4.91 -13.08
CA PRO A 73 -11.60 5.06 -13.54
C PRO A 73 -12.40 6.06 -12.67
N PRO A 74 -13.57 6.51 -13.15
CA PRO A 74 -14.41 7.45 -12.40
C PRO A 74 -14.79 6.97 -11.00
N VAL A 75 -14.75 7.87 -10.02
CA VAL A 75 -15.10 7.62 -8.62
C VAL A 75 -16.58 7.91 -8.32
N TRP A 76 -17.28 8.58 -9.24
CA TRP A 76 -18.72 8.84 -9.15
C TRP A 76 -19.31 8.95 -10.54
N ILE A 77 -20.54 8.44 -10.72
CA ILE A 77 -21.31 8.52 -11.97
C ILE A 77 -22.74 8.95 -11.67
N GLY A 78 -23.19 10.05 -12.26
CA GLY A 78 -24.48 10.66 -11.96
C GLY A 78 -25.67 9.97 -12.62
N ASN A 79 -25.49 9.42 -13.82
CA ASN A 79 -26.55 8.83 -14.64
C ASN A 79 -26.28 7.34 -14.93
N ARG A 80 -25.82 6.58 -13.92
CA ARG A 80 -25.37 5.19 -14.09
C ARG A 80 -26.45 4.24 -14.66
N GLU A 81 -27.73 4.51 -14.38
CA GLU A 81 -28.87 3.73 -14.89
C GLU A 81 -29.46 4.31 -16.20
N ASN A 82 -29.05 5.52 -16.58
CA ASN A 82 -29.59 6.25 -17.73
C ASN A 82 -28.43 6.69 -18.64
N PRO A 83 -27.77 5.74 -19.34
CA PRO A 83 -26.64 6.04 -20.22
C PRO A 83 -27.05 6.99 -21.35
N ILE A 84 -26.18 7.94 -21.68
CA ILE A 84 -26.41 8.87 -22.79
C ILE A 84 -25.93 8.19 -24.08
N PRO A 85 -26.79 8.01 -25.10
CA PRO A 85 -26.40 7.35 -26.35
C PRO A 85 -25.30 8.11 -27.11
N PRO A 86 -24.53 7.44 -27.99
CA PRO A 86 -23.52 8.10 -28.81
C PRO A 86 -24.13 9.20 -29.69
N ASN A 87 -23.34 10.24 -29.97
CA ASN A 87 -23.72 11.38 -30.82
C ASN A 87 -24.91 12.20 -30.30
N SER A 88 -25.20 12.14 -29.00
CA SER A 88 -26.32 12.87 -28.38
C SER A 88 -25.99 14.29 -27.91
N ASN A 89 -24.73 14.74 -27.95
CA ASN A 89 -24.29 16.08 -27.53
C ASN A 89 -24.86 16.53 -26.17
N PRO A 90 -24.51 15.86 -25.07
CA PRO A 90 -25.10 16.15 -23.77
C PRO A 90 -24.64 17.49 -23.20
N ILE A 91 -25.55 18.13 -22.46
CA ILE A 91 -25.36 19.41 -21.79
C ILE A 91 -25.89 19.32 -20.37
N LEU A 92 -25.05 19.63 -19.39
CA LEU A 92 -25.41 19.85 -17.99
C LEU A 92 -25.64 21.36 -17.76
N THR A 93 -26.77 21.72 -17.16
CA THR A 93 -27.09 23.12 -16.86
C THR A 93 -27.93 23.25 -15.59
N ILE A 94 -27.82 24.40 -14.92
CA ILE A 94 -28.74 24.80 -13.85
C ILE A 94 -29.85 25.62 -14.52
N GLY A 95 -31.04 25.03 -14.62
CA GLY A 95 -32.21 25.65 -15.25
C GLY A 95 -32.72 26.88 -14.50
N ALA A 96 -33.52 27.71 -15.18
CA ALA A 96 -34.17 28.86 -14.56
C ALA A 96 -35.12 28.47 -13.41
N ALA A 97 -35.63 27.23 -13.42
CA ALA A 97 -36.47 26.69 -12.35
C ALA A 97 -35.67 26.28 -11.09
N GLY A 98 -34.34 26.29 -11.15
CA GLY A 98 -33.46 25.92 -10.05
C GLY A 98 -33.16 24.42 -9.94
N ASN A 99 -33.41 23.67 -11.02
CA ASN A 99 -33.03 22.27 -11.17
C ASN A 99 -31.68 22.12 -11.89
N LEU A 100 -30.90 21.12 -11.50
CA LEU A 100 -29.67 20.74 -12.21
C LEU A 100 -30.01 19.58 -13.15
N THR A 101 -29.94 19.83 -14.46
CA THR A 101 -30.45 18.90 -15.48
C THR A 101 -29.41 18.59 -16.53
N ILE A 102 -29.40 17.33 -16.98
CA ILE A 102 -28.69 16.87 -18.17
C ILE A 102 -29.70 16.75 -19.30
N THR A 103 -29.47 17.48 -20.38
CA THR A 103 -30.22 17.38 -21.63
C THR A 103 -29.35 16.76 -22.71
N HIS A 104 -29.91 15.97 -23.61
CA HIS A 104 -29.19 15.42 -24.76
C HIS A 104 -30.15 15.18 -25.93
N GLY A 105 -29.61 15.10 -27.15
CA GLY A 105 -30.36 14.71 -28.33
C GLY A 105 -30.83 13.27 -28.26
N GLY A 106 -32.06 13.01 -28.68
CA GLY A 106 -32.58 11.64 -28.83
C GLY A 106 -33.13 10.97 -27.57
N GLY A 107 -33.43 11.72 -26.49
CA GLY A 107 -34.05 11.17 -25.28
C GLY A 107 -34.66 12.19 -24.34
N GLU A 108 -35.12 11.71 -23.17
CA GLU A 108 -35.65 12.54 -22.09
C GLU A 108 -34.53 13.19 -21.28
N SER A 109 -34.82 14.33 -20.67
CA SER A 109 -33.86 15.01 -19.79
C SER A 109 -33.76 14.31 -18.44
N PHE A 110 -32.55 14.29 -17.87
CA PHE A 110 -32.27 13.68 -16.56
C PHE A 110 -32.04 14.77 -15.51
N GLU A 111 -32.78 14.76 -14.41
CA GLU A 111 -32.57 15.68 -13.30
C GLU A 111 -31.58 15.08 -12.28
N VAL A 112 -30.41 15.70 -12.15
CA VAL A 112 -29.41 15.36 -11.11
C VAL A 112 -29.90 15.86 -9.74
N TYR A 113 -30.54 17.03 -9.74
CA TYR A 113 -31.15 17.65 -8.57
C TYR A 113 -32.42 18.39 -8.98
N SER A 114 -33.51 18.14 -8.25
CA SER A 114 -34.78 18.86 -8.36
C SER A 114 -35.02 19.69 -7.11
N GLY A 115 -34.79 21.00 -7.24
CA GLY A 115 -35.10 22.01 -6.23
C GLY A 115 -36.19 22.95 -6.73
N GLY A 116 -37.00 23.50 -5.82
CA GLY A 116 -37.96 24.56 -6.17
C GLY A 116 -37.29 25.85 -6.64
N SER A 117 -38.09 26.81 -7.12
CA SER A 117 -37.61 28.11 -7.63
C SER A 117 -36.79 28.85 -6.57
N ARG A 118 -35.47 28.92 -6.83
CA ARG A 118 -34.47 29.57 -5.98
C ARG A 118 -33.55 30.41 -6.85
N ASN A 119 -33.19 31.60 -6.37
CA ASN A 119 -32.28 32.53 -7.04
C ASN A 119 -30.85 32.31 -6.54
N ASN A 120 -29.84 32.46 -7.41
CA ASN A 120 -28.40 32.35 -7.08
C ASN A 120 -27.94 30.95 -6.66
N LEU A 121 -28.33 29.94 -7.44
CA LEU A 121 -27.77 28.60 -7.30
C LEU A 121 -26.41 28.51 -7.99
N SER A 122 -25.48 27.81 -7.35
CA SER A 122 -24.23 27.39 -7.94
C SER A 122 -24.00 25.90 -7.72
N ALA A 123 -23.33 25.25 -8.67
CA ALA A 123 -22.87 23.88 -8.53
C ALA A 123 -21.33 23.85 -8.56
N THR A 124 -20.70 23.39 -7.48
CA THR A 124 -19.24 23.47 -7.29
C THR A 124 -18.66 22.08 -7.04
N LEU A 125 -17.54 21.77 -7.69
CA LEU A 125 -16.75 20.57 -7.43
C LEU A 125 -15.67 20.87 -6.38
N LEU A 126 -15.81 20.26 -5.19
CA LEU A 126 -14.86 20.43 -4.09
C LEU A 126 -13.64 19.51 -4.25
N ASP A 127 -12.54 19.86 -3.57
CA ASP A 127 -11.30 19.05 -3.55
C ASP A 127 -11.45 17.70 -2.83
N SER A 128 -12.55 17.49 -2.10
CA SER A 128 -12.90 16.16 -1.60
C SER A 128 -13.47 15.23 -2.68
N GLY A 129 -13.79 15.75 -3.86
CA GLY A 129 -14.55 15.05 -4.90
C GLY A 129 -16.06 15.17 -4.73
N ASN A 130 -16.53 15.89 -3.71
CA ASN A 130 -17.95 16.17 -3.51
C ASN A 130 -18.43 17.26 -4.48
N PHE A 131 -19.42 16.94 -5.30
CA PHE A 131 -20.07 17.89 -6.18
C PHE A 131 -21.35 18.37 -5.50
N VAL A 132 -21.42 19.68 -5.24
CA VAL A 132 -22.45 20.25 -4.38
C VAL A 132 -23.26 21.29 -5.14
N VAL A 133 -24.59 21.26 -4.97
CA VAL A 133 -25.46 22.38 -5.34
C VAL A 133 -25.73 23.19 -4.09
N SER A 134 -25.44 24.48 -4.14
CA SER A 134 -25.53 25.37 -3.00
C SER A 134 -26.29 26.65 -3.31
N GLU A 135 -26.90 27.22 -2.26
CA GLU A 135 -27.53 28.53 -2.27
C GLU A 135 -26.97 29.33 -1.10
N MET A 136 -26.38 30.49 -1.37
CA MET A 136 -25.82 31.38 -0.32
C MET A 136 -24.97 30.62 0.71
N SER A 137 -24.12 29.71 0.23
CA SER A 137 -23.23 28.83 1.03
C SER A 137 -23.91 27.70 1.83
N SER A 138 -25.23 27.52 1.72
CA SER A 138 -25.92 26.34 2.27
C SER A 138 -25.99 25.22 1.24
N PHE A 139 -25.61 24.00 1.62
CA PHE A 139 -25.71 22.83 0.72
C PHE A 139 -27.17 22.38 0.60
N LEU A 140 -27.65 22.32 -0.65
CA LEU A 140 -28.99 21.81 -0.98
C LEU A 140 -28.96 20.36 -1.46
N TRP A 141 -27.89 19.99 -2.16
CA TRP A 141 -27.65 18.65 -2.68
C TRP A 141 -26.15 18.39 -2.77
N GLN A 142 -25.76 17.12 -2.58
CA GLN A 142 -24.37 16.69 -2.60
C GLN A 142 -24.25 15.32 -3.26
N SER A 143 -23.25 15.12 -4.11
CA SER A 143 -22.98 13.82 -4.73
C SER A 143 -22.62 12.75 -3.69
N PHE A 144 -22.02 13.15 -2.56
CA PHE A 144 -21.70 12.25 -1.45
C PHE A 144 -22.93 11.59 -0.81
N ASP A 145 -24.13 12.17 -0.97
CA ASP A 145 -25.38 11.55 -0.53
C ASP A 145 -25.91 10.51 -1.52
N TYR A 146 -25.32 10.41 -2.71
CA TYR A 146 -25.69 9.50 -3.80
C TYR A 146 -24.45 8.75 -4.32
N PRO A 147 -23.81 7.93 -3.48
CA PRO A 147 -22.58 7.24 -3.83
C PRO A 147 -22.81 6.17 -4.92
N THR A 148 -21.77 5.86 -5.72
CA THR A 148 -21.80 4.78 -6.71
C THR A 148 -21.09 3.53 -6.18
N ASP A 149 -19.94 3.18 -6.74
CA ASP A 149 -19.10 2.02 -6.42
C ASP A 149 -17.88 2.40 -5.55
N THR A 150 -17.66 3.70 -5.31
CA THR A 150 -16.49 4.20 -4.58
C THR A 150 -16.93 4.96 -3.33
N LEU A 151 -16.25 4.68 -2.21
CA LEU A 151 -16.29 5.44 -0.97
C LEU A 151 -15.02 6.29 -0.87
N LEU A 152 -15.14 7.62 -1.00
CA LEU A 152 -14.03 8.57 -0.81
C LEU A 152 -13.88 8.97 0.67
N PRO A 153 -12.72 9.52 1.08
CA PRO A 153 -12.54 10.05 2.42
C PRO A 153 -13.61 11.11 2.76
N GLY A 154 -14.22 10.99 3.93
CA GLY A 154 -15.30 11.85 4.40
C GLY A 154 -16.71 11.48 3.91
N MET A 155 -16.85 10.54 2.97
CA MET A 155 -18.16 9.96 2.64
C MET A 155 -18.67 9.06 3.77
N LYS A 156 -19.98 8.86 3.83
CA LYS A 156 -20.66 8.11 4.90
C LYS A 156 -21.23 6.80 4.34
N LEU A 157 -21.13 5.72 5.12
CA LEU A 157 -21.92 4.50 4.94
C LEU A 157 -22.77 4.27 6.19
N GLY A 158 -24.08 4.13 6.05
CA GLY A 158 -25.00 4.03 7.19
C GLY A 158 -26.30 4.78 6.92
N PHE A 159 -26.95 5.30 7.96
CA PHE A 159 -28.30 5.81 7.86
C PHE A 159 -28.45 7.24 8.38
N ASN A 160 -29.15 8.07 7.60
CA ASN A 160 -29.59 9.40 7.98
C ASN A 160 -31.06 9.35 8.44
N ARG A 161 -31.29 9.52 9.74
CA ARG A 161 -32.63 9.47 10.34
C ARG A 161 -33.47 10.70 10.00
N ARG A 162 -32.84 11.84 9.71
CA ARG A 162 -33.52 13.09 9.33
C ARG A 162 -34.12 13.01 7.92
N THR A 163 -33.38 12.46 6.98
CA THR A 163 -33.80 12.36 5.57
C THR A 163 -34.38 11.00 5.20
N GLY A 164 -34.25 10.00 6.09
CA GLY A 164 -34.63 8.61 5.83
C GLY A 164 -33.72 7.89 4.84
N ARG A 165 -32.52 8.43 4.59
CA ARG A 165 -31.60 7.95 3.56
C ARG A 165 -30.64 6.89 4.08
N ASN A 166 -30.49 5.81 3.33
CA ASN A 166 -29.42 4.85 3.53
C ASN A 166 -28.25 5.15 2.58
N TRP A 167 -27.06 5.31 3.13
CA TRP A 167 -25.82 5.47 2.38
C TRP A 167 -25.13 4.10 2.25
N THR A 168 -25.13 3.57 1.03
CA THR A 168 -24.51 2.31 0.65
C THR A 168 -23.84 2.48 -0.70
N ILE A 169 -22.69 1.84 -0.94
CA ILE A 169 -22.11 1.77 -2.29
C ILE A 169 -22.53 0.47 -2.99
N SER A 170 -22.64 0.51 -4.31
CA SER A 170 -22.97 -0.64 -5.15
C SER A 170 -22.00 -0.74 -6.32
N SER A 171 -21.47 -1.93 -6.57
CA SER A 171 -20.51 -2.19 -7.64
C SER A 171 -21.09 -1.81 -9.01
N TRP A 172 -20.23 -1.66 -10.00
CA TRP A 172 -20.64 -1.71 -11.41
C TRP A 172 -21.17 -3.10 -11.76
N PHE A 173 -21.96 -3.16 -12.83
CA PHE A 173 -22.54 -4.40 -13.35
C PHE A 173 -21.45 -5.34 -13.86
N ASP A 174 -20.51 -4.80 -14.64
CA ASP A 174 -19.29 -5.45 -15.05
C ASP A 174 -18.14 -4.43 -15.20
N GLU A 175 -17.09 -4.78 -15.94
CA GLU A 175 -15.91 -3.94 -16.14
C GLU A 175 -16.18 -2.67 -16.95
N ASN A 176 -17.14 -2.69 -17.87
CA ASN A 176 -17.41 -1.62 -18.82
C ASN A 176 -18.79 -0.98 -18.64
N ASN A 177 -19.71 -1.64 -17.93
CA ASN A 177 -21.07 -1.17 -17.69
C ASN A 177 -21.23 -0.63 -16.25
N PRO A 178 -21.34 0.71 -16.07
CA PRO A 178 -21.47 1.32 -14.75
C PRO A 178 -22.83 1.16 -14.08
N ALA A 179 -23.82 0.56 -14.72
CA ALA A 179 -25.11 0.25 -14.12
C ALA A 179 -24.94 -0.55 -12.81
N THR A 180 -25.96 -0.57 -11.96
CA THR A 180 -25.89 -1.22 -10.66
C THR A 180 -25.63 -2.72 -10.79
N GLY A 181 -24.54 -3.18 -10.20
CA GLY A 181 -24.13 -4.57 -10.20
C GLY A 181 -24.65 -5.40 -9.04
N ALA A 182 -24.11 -6.61 -8.93
CA ALA A 182 -24.60 -7.61 -7.98
C ALA A 182 -24.18 -7.35 -6.52
N PHE A 183 -23.13 -6.55 -6.29
CA PHE A 183 -22.56 -6.36 -4.97
C PHE A 183 -22.89 -4.99 -4.38
N THR A 184 -23.22 -4.97 -3.08
CA THR A 184 -23.42 -3.75 -2.30
C THR A 184 -22.58 -3.81 -1.04
N MET A 185 -22.06 -2.67 -0.57
CA MET A 185 -21.36 -2.56 0.71
C MET A 185 -22.09 -1.60 1.64
N GLU A 186 -22.31 -2.06 2.87
CA GLU A 186 -23.07 -1.36 3.91
C GLU A 186 -22.36 -1.41 5.27
N TRP A 187 -22.78 -0.53 6.17
CA TRP A 187 -22.35 -0.49 7.56
C TRP A 187 -23.35 -1.19 8.47
N ASP A 188 -22.88 -2.13 9.28
CA ASP A 188 -23.63 -2.76 10.38
C ASP A 188 -23.24 -2.07 11.69
N PRO A 189 -24.06 -1.14 12.20
CA PRO A 189 -23.74 -0.37 13.40
C PRO A 189 -23.85 -1.18 14.70
N ILE A 190 -24.60 -2.30 14.69
CA ILE A 190 -24.82 -3.12 15.89
C ILE A 190 -23.52 -3.83 16.25
N VAL A 191 -22.90 -4.47 15.26
CA VAL A 191 -21.64 -5.18 15.47
C VAL A 191 -20.43 -4.25 15.29
N GLY A 192 -20.58 -3.17 14.52
CA GLY A 192 -19.51 -2.26 14.15
C GLY A 192 -18.61 -2.86 13.06
N ARG A 193 -19.22 -3.28 11.95
CA ARG A 193 -18.52 -3.94 10.83
C ARG A 193 -19.05 -3.51 9.46
N LEU A 194 -18.25 -3.68 8.42
CA LEU A 194 -18.68 -3.57 7.04
C LEU A 194 -19.19 -4.93 6.54
N LEU A 195 -20.25 -4.89 5.74
CA LEU A 195 -20.83 -6.04 5.08
C LEU A 195 -20.85 -5.83 3.59
N ILE A 196 -20.39 -6.83 2.84
CA ILE A 196 -20.67 -6.93 1.41
C ILE A 196 -21.80 -7.93 1.24
N ARG A 197 -22.85 -7.51 0.53
CA ARG A 197 -23.93 -8.38 0.08
C ARG A 197 -23.81 -8.63 -1.40
N ARG A 198 -24.14 -9.84 -1.82
CA ARG A 198 -24.37 -10.20 -3.22
C ARG A 198 -25.86 -10.48 -3.41
N ARG A 199 -26.53 -9.73 -4.28
CA ARG A 199 -27.99 -9.87 -4.54
C ARG A 199 -28.81 -9.90 -3.24
N GLY A 200 -28.43 -9.08 -2.26
CA GLY A 200 -29.08 -8.98 -0.95
C GLY A 200 -28.65 -10.02 0.10
N VAL A 201 -27.90 -11.06 -0.29
CA VAL A 201 -27.38 -12.09 0.63
C VAL A 201 -26.02 -11.67 1.16
N THR A 202 -25.81 -11.76 2.47
CA THR A 202 -24.51 -11.46 3.09
C THR A 202 -23.44 -12.41 2.55
N TYR A 203 -22.40 -11.83 1.95
CA TYR A 203 -21.38 -12.54 1.18
C TYR A 203 -20.01 -12.46 1.85
N TRP A 204 -19.69 -11.31 2.44
CA TRP A 204 -18.43 -11.08 3.16
C TRP A 204 -18.61 -10.06 4.28
N SER A 205 -17.77 -10.16 5.32
CA SER A 205 -17.71 -9.22 6.43
C SER A 205 -16.27 -8.82 6.75
N SER A 206 -16.07 -7.54 7.04
CA SER A 206 -14.79 -7.02 7.53
C SER A 206 -14.39 -7.57 8.90
N GLY A 207 -15.30 -8.25 9.60
CA GLY A 207 -15.17 -8.49 11.03
C GLY A 207 -15.34 -7.20 11.83
N GLN A 208 -15.33 -7.32 13.15
CA GLN A 208 -15.58 -6.19 14.03
C GLN A 208 -14.44 -5.16 13.97
N MET A 209 -14.79 -3.87 13.92
CA MET A 209 -13.82 -2.79 14.08
C MET A 209 -13.28 -2.75 15.52
N LYS A 210 -11.96 -2.75 15.68
CA LYS A 210 -11.28 -2.73 16.99
C LYS A 210 -10.23 -1.64 17.04
N ASP A 211 -10.00 -1.12 18.24
CA ASP A 211 -8.90 -0.19 18.48
C ASP A 211 -7.57 -0.96 18.43
N TYR A 212 -6.61 -0.40 17.71
CA TYR A 212 -5.25 -0.91 17.56
C TYR A 212 -4.26 0.16 17.99
N HIS A 213 -3.29 -0.25 18.80
CA HIS A 213 -2.26 0.63 19.34
C HIS A 213 -0.95 0.42 18.60
N VAL A 214 -0.38 1.50 18.07
CA VAL A 214 0.94 1.48 17.43
C VAL A 214 1.93 2.17 18.36
N ASP A 215 3.00 1.47 18.75
CA ASP A 215 4.05 1.98 19.65
C ASP A 215 4.82 3.19 19.07
N LEU A 216 4.63 3.50 17.77
CA LEU A 216 5.17 4.68 17.08
C LEU A 216 4.40 5.95 17.47
N GLY A 217 4.68 6.48 18.66
CA GLY A 217 4.20 7.80 19.09
C GLY A 217 2.81 7.82 19.73
N ASP A 218 2.38 6.72 20.36
CA ASP A 218 1.08 6.59 21.03
C ASP A 218 -0.12 6.89 20.10
N LEU A 219 0.01 6.49 18.83
CA LEU A 219 -1.07 6.63 17.86
C LEU A 219 -2.09 5.51 18.06
N ARG A 220 -3.35 5.90 18.21
CA ARG A 220 -4.50 4.98 18.26
C ARG A 220 -5.22 5.04 16.93
N VAL A 221 -5.25 3.91 16.23
CA VAL A 221 -6.00 3.73 15.00
C VAL A 221 -7.03 2.64 15.20
N LYS A 222 -8.03 2.58 14.32
CA LYS A 222 -8.98 1.48 14.30
C LYS A 222 -8.66 0.57 13.13
N GLU A 223 -8.93 -0.72 13.29
CA GLU A 223 -8.71 -1.74 12.27
C GLU A 223 -9.89 -2.71 12.20
N PHE A 224 -10.05 -3.33 11.05
CA PHE A 224 -11.01 -4.41 10.84
C PHE A 224 -10.28 -5.76 10.78
N GLU A 225 -10.89 -6.81 11.34
CA GLU A 225 -10.26 -8.13 11.46
C GLU A 225 -9.88 -8.78 10.12
N ASN A 226 -10.69 -8.55 9.08
CA ASN A 226 -10.57 -9.22 7.78
C ASN A 226 -10.18 -8.28 6.63
N ILE A 227 -9.73 -7.05 6.93
CA ILE A 227 -9.23 -6.12 5.92
C ILE A 227 -7.71 -6.14 5.94
N PHE A 228 -7.08 -6.29 4.77
CA PHE A 228 -5.64 -6.23 4.66
C PHE A 228 -5.16 -4.82 4.96
N SER A 229 -4.11 -4.68 5.76
CA SER A 229 -3.41 -3.42 5.91
C SER A 229 -2.66 -3.11 4.60
N PRO A 230 -3.07 -2.08 3.81
CA PRO A 230 -2.40 -1.78 2.54
C PRO A 230 -1.01 -1.17 2.74
N ASP A 231 -0.64 -0.82 3.97
CA ASP A 231 0.72 -0.57 4.42
C ASP A 231 1.01 -1.35 5.70
N VAL A 232 2.29 -1.57 6.00
CA VAL A 232 2.78 -2.42 7.11
C VAL A 232 2.31 -1.93 8.49
N PHE A 233 1.81 -0.70 8.60
CA PHE A 233 1.43 -0.07 9.86
C PHE A 233 -0.05 0.36 9.91
N ASN A 234 -0.82 0.08 8.85
CA ASN A 234 -2.21 0.52 8.68
C ASN A 234 -2.42 2.05 8.83
N LEU A 235 -1.41 2.84 8.49
CA LEU A 235 -1.35 4.27 8.80
C LEU A 235 -2.02 5.18 7.75
N ASN A 236 -2.74 4.64 6.76
CA ASN A 236 -3.39 5.49 5.75
C ASN A 236 -4.78 5.98 6.16
N TYR A 237 -5.50 5.28 7.04
CA TYR A 237 -6.91 5.57 7.32
C TYR A 237 -7.20 5.75 8.80
N ASN A 238 -7.96 6.79 9.13
CA ASN A 238 -8.56 6.97 10.43
C ASN A 238 -10.05 6.62 10.32
N PHE A 239 -10.44 5.43 10.77
CA PHE A 239 -11.83 5.02 10.75
C PHE A 239 -12.62 5.63 11.90
N THR A 240 -13.80 6.12 11.55
CA THR A 240 -14.74 6.73 12.47
C THR A 240 -16.10 6.07 12.32
N ASN A 241 -16.75 5.85 13.45
CA ASN A 241 -18.14 5.45 13.50
C ASN A 241 -18.88 6.44 14.39
N VAL A 242 -19.99 6.96 13.89
CA VAL A 242 -20.81 7.96 14.57
C VAL A 242 -22.19 7.36 14.76
N THR A 243 -22.72 7.43 15.98
CA THR A 243 -24.12 7.13 16.28
C THR A 243 -24.66 8.25 17.15
N ASN A 244 -25.60 9.02 16.62
CA ASN A 244 -26.30 10.07 17.35
C ASN A 244 -27.81 10.06 17.00
N GLY A 245 -28.57 11.03 17.52
CA GLY A 245 -30.02 11.09 17.31
C GLY A 245 -30.44 11.32 15.84
N GLU A 246 -29.55 11.86 15.02
CA GLU A 246 -29.83 12.23 13.62
C GLU A 246 -29.22 11.25 12.61
N GLU A 247 -28.05 10.70 12.89
CA GLU A 247 -27.28 9.91 11.93
C GLU A 247 -26.51 8.78 12.62
N GLU A 248 -26.35 7.68 11.87
CA GLU A 248 -25.57 6.52 12.29
C GLU A 248 -24.76 5.98 11.11
N TYR A 249 -23.44 6.16 11.12
CA TYR A 249 -22.61 5.86 9.96
C TYR A 249 -21.15 5.52 10.29
N PHE A 250 -20.52 4.84 9.35
CA PHE A 250 -19.09 4.69 9.19
C PHE A 250 -18.55 5.71 8.18
N SER A 251 -17.38 6.28 8.47
CA SER A 251 -16.61 7.12 7.57
C SER A 251 -15.13 7.01 7.89
N TYR A 252 -14.28 7.50 6.99
CA TYR A 252 -12.85 7.53 7.23
C TYR A 252 -12.21 8.81 6.70
N THR A 253 -11.10 9.21 7.31
CA THR A 253 -10.23 10.26 6.81
C THR A 253 -8.85 9.70 6.52
N LEU A 254 -8.06 10.41 5.71
CA LEU A 254 -6.68 10.04 5.46
C LEU A 254 -5.80 10.47 6.63
N LEU A 255 -4.97 9.56 7.11
CA LEU A 255 -3.97 9.84 8.13
C LEU A 255 -2.72 10.42 7.49
N ASN A 256 -2.27 11.56 8.01
CA ASN A 256 -1.03 12.18 7.61
C ASN A 256 0.03 11.91 8.68
N VAL A 257 0.79 10.83 8.50
CA VAL A 257 1.91 10.51 9.37
C VAL A 257 3.17 11.17 8.81
N PRO A 258 3.76 12.15 9.52
CA PRO A 258 4.94 12.87 9.04
C PRO A 258 6.07 11.91 8.66
N ASN A 259 6.64 12.07 7.46
CA ASN A 259 7.70 11.23 6.87
C ASN A 259 7.31 9.82 6.42
N TRP A 260 6.08 9.35 6.67
CA TRP A 260 5.64 7.99 6.30
C TRP A 260 4.56 7.99 5.21
N THR A 261 3.65 8.97 5.23
CA THR A 261 2.62 9.11 4.20
C THR A 261 3.16 9.95 3.03
N PRO A 262 3.25 9.40 1.80
CA PRO A 262 3.55 10.19 0.60
C PRO A 262 2.52 11.31 0.40
N ASP A 263 2.93 12.47 -0.14
CA ASP A 263 2.04 13.64 -0.27
C ASP A 263 0.78 13.36 -1.08
N GLU A 264 0.89 12.58 -2.16
CA GLU A 264 -0.27 12.14 -2.95
C GLU A 264 -1.30 11.40 -2.10
N ARG A 265 -0.85 10.52 -1.19
CA ARG A 265 -1.73 9.71 -0.31
C ARG A 265 -2.37 10.50 0.83
N LYS A 266 -1.97 11.76 1.03
CA LYS A 266 -2.61 12.65 2.01
C LYS A 266 -3.89 13.27 1.46
N VAL A 267 -4.09 13.21 0.14
CA VAL A 267 -5.19 13.88 -0.55
C VAL A 267 -6.07 12.92 -1.36
N ILE A 268 -5.54 11.79 -1.83
CA ILE A 268 -6.31 10.78 -2.58
C ILE A 268 -6.11 9.38 -1.99
N SER A 269 -7.21 8.66 -1.70
CA SER A 269 -7.27 7.20 -1.50
C SER A 269 -8.73 6.82 -1.20
N GLY A 270 -9.43 6.35 -2.23
CA GLY A 270 -10.83 5.91 -2.19
C GLY A 270 -10.93 4.39 -2.09
N TRP A 271 -12.03 3.87 -1.55
CA TRP A 271 -12.31 2.43 -1.51
C TRP A 271 -13.35 2.09 -2.57
N ARG A 272 -12.96 1.35 -3.60
CA ARG A 272 -13.84 0.89 -4.67
C ARG A 272 -14.31 -0.54 -4.44
N LEU A 273 -15.62 -0.75 -4.49
CA LEU A 273 -16.25 -2.07 -4.59
C LEU A 273 -16.36 -2.49 -6.07
N ASN A 274 -15.54 -3.44 -6.49
CA ASN A 274 -15.54 -3.92 -7.88
C ASN A 274 -16.70 -4.87 -8.18
N TYR A 275 -16.98 -5.08 -9.46
CA TYR A 275 -18.03 -5.97 -9.96
C TYR A 275 -17.86 -7.45 -9.56
N ASN A 276 -16.67 -7.84 -9.10
CA ASN A 276 -16.36 -9.17 -8.57
C ASN A 276 -16.47 -9.26 -7.03
N GLY A 277 -16.81 -8.16 -6.36
CA GLY A 277 -16.93 -8.03 -4.91
C GLY A 277 -15.66 -7.64 -4.16
N ASP A 278 -14.48 -7.64 -4.79
CA ASP A 278 -13.26 -7.19 -4.09
C ASP A 278 -13.28 -5.68 -3.83
N ILE A 279 -12.61 -5.26 -2.75
CA ILE A 279 -12.41 -3.84 -2.42
C ILE A 279 -10.99 -3.48 -2.84
N ARG A 280 -10.84 -2.41 -3.63
CA ARG A 280 -9.53 -1.89 -4.04
C ARG A 280 -9.36 -0.44 -3.67
N ASP A 281 -8.10 -0.05 -3.49
CA ASP A 281 -7.76 1.36 -3.44
C ASP A 281 -7.92 1.97 -4.83
N THR A 282 -8.50 3.15 -4.93
CA THR A 282 -8.70 3.85 -6.21
C THR A 282 -7.44 4.50 -6.73
N ASP A 283 -6.41 4.71 -5.91
CA ASP A 283 -5.14 5.31 -6.32
C ASP A 283 -4.01 4.27 -6.51
N ARG A 284 -4.28 2.99 -6.28
CA ARG A 284 -3.25 1.93 -6.28
C ARG A 284 -3.79 0.60 -6.79
N VAL A 285 -2.90 -0.21 -7.37
CA VAL A 285 -3.21 -1.58 -7.77
C VAL A 285 -3.10 -2.52 -6.56
N ILE A 286 -3.76 -2.18 -5.45
CA ILE A 286 -3.76 -2.95 -4.20
C ILE A 286 -5.21 -3.31 -3.83
N LYS A 287 -5.42 -4.57 -3.42
CA LYS A 287 -6.68 -5.03 -2.83
C LYS A 287 -6.69 -4.70 -1.34
N ILE A 288 -7.71 -3.99 -0.91
CA ILE A 288 -8.01 -3.70 0.50
C ILE A 288 -8.68 -4.93 1.15
N ALA A 289 -9.60 -5.58 0.43
CA ALA A 289 -10.20 -6.84 0.83
C ALA A 289 -10.49 -7.70 -0.41
N ASP A 290 -10.20 -8.99 -0.36
CA ASP A 290 -10.46 -9.90 -1.48
C ASP A 290 -11.65 -10.83 -1.17
N SER A 291 -12.85 -10.33 -1.43
CA SER A 291 -14.08 -11.12 -1.31
C SER A 291 -14.42 -11.89 -2.61
N SER A 292 -13.65 -11.67 -3.70
CA SER A 292 -13.97 -12.25 -5.01
C SER A 292 -13.97 -13.78 -5.03
N GLN A 293 -13.34 -14.40 -4.04
CA GLN A 293 -13.21 -15.85 -3.87
C GLN A 293 -14.00 -16.39 -2.65
N CYS A 294 -15.11 -15.75 -2.27
CA CYS A 294 -16.01 -16.32 -1.28
C CYS A 294 -16.94 -17.35 -1.94
N TYR A 295 -16.73 -18.62 -1.61
CA TYR A 295 -17.56 -19.75 -2.02
C TYR A 295 -18.46 -20.25 -0.89
N GLY A 296 -18.64 -19.49 0.19
CA GLY A 296 -19.50 -19.88 1.31
C GLY A 296 -18.95 -20.98 2.23
N TYR A 297 -17.63 -21.22 2.21
CA TYR A 297 -16.94 -22.13 3.15
C TYR A 297 -16.10 -21.35 4.16
N LYS A 298 -15.87 -21.96 5.33
CA LYS A 298 -14.97 -21.41 6.35
C LYS A 298 -13.52 -21.62 5.91
N PRO A 299 -12.77 -20.58 5.53
CA PRO A 299 -11.38 -20.75 5.13
C PRO A 299 -10.57 -21.25 6.34
N LYS A 300 -9.95 -22.43 6.21
CA LYS A 300 -9.16 -23.02 7.31
C LYS A 300 -7.80 -22.33 7.54
N ARG A 301 -7.37 -21.45 6.63
CA ARG A 301 -6.05 -20.77 6.63
C ARG A 301 -5.80 -19.77 5.48
N SER A 302 -6.79 -19.49 4.61
CA SER A 302 -6.56 -18.56 3.50
C SER A 302 -6.59 -17.14 4.03
N VAL A 303 -5.45 -16.46 4.01
CA VAL A 303 -5.39 -15.02 4.32
C VAL A 303 -6.17 -14.25 3.25
N ILE A 304 -6.15 -14.71 1.99
CA ILE A 304 -6.77 -14.08 0.82
C ILE A 304 -8.30 -13.97 0.96
N SER A 305 -8.95 -14.97 1.56
CA SER A 305 -10.42 -15.05 1.63
C SER A 305 -10.94 -14.89 3.07
N ALA A 306 -10.21 -14.18 3.93
CA ALA A 306 -10.67 -13.86 5.27
C ALA A 306 -11.99 -13.07 5.18
N GLY A 307 -12.91 -13.28 6.14
CA GLY A 307 -14.19 -12.58 6.19
C GLY A 307 -15.31 -13.12 5.31
N CYS A 308 -15.08 -14.16 4.49
CA CYS A 308 -16.17 -14.81 3.76
C CYS A 308 -17.22 -15.38 4.73
N GLU A 309 -18.48 -15.05 4.48
CA GLU A 309 -19.60 -15.51 5.30
C GLU A 309 -20.07 -16.89 4.81
N LEU A 310 -20.65 -17.68 5.71
CA LEU A 310 -21.12 -19.03 5.39
C LEU A 310 -22.53 -18.97 4.79
N TRP A 311 -22.76 -19.69 3.69
CA TRP A 311 -24.09 -19.97 3.17
C TRP A 311 -24.21 -21.41 2.71
N GLU A 312 -25.44 -21.87 2.50
CA GLU A 312 -25.73 -23.24 2.09
C GLU A 312 -25.04 -23.57 0.76
N GLN A 313 -24.38 -24.72 0.71
CA GLN A 313 -23.60 -25.16 -0.44
C GLN A 313 -24.26 -26.36 -1.11
N PRO A 314 -24.20 -26.47 -2.45
CA PRO A 314 -24.66 -27.66 -3.15
C PRO A 314 -23.84 -28.89 -2.71
N THR A 315 -24.49 -30.05 -2.57
CA THR A 315 -23.89 -31.27 -2.01
C THR A 315 -22.70 -31.82 -2.81
N CYS A 316 -22.54 -31.38 -4.06
CA CYS A 316 -21.49 -31.81 -4.98
C CYS A 316 -20.25 -30.90 -4.98
N ARG A 317 -20.25 -29.82 -4.19
CA ARG A 317 -19.13 -28.89 -4.04
C ARG A 317 -18.49 -29.02 -2.66
N ASN A 318 -17.23 -28.61 -2.54
CA ASN A 318 -16.52 -28.62 -1.27
C ASN A 318 -15.40 -27.56 -1.21
N ASP A 319 -14.81 -27.42 -0.02
CA ASP A 319 -13.79 -26.42 0.33
C ASP A 319 -12.43 -26.57 -0.41
N ARG A 320 -12.32 -27.52 -1.35
CA ARG A 320 -11.12 -27.72 -2.19
C ARG A 320 -11.33 -27.33 -3.65
N GLN A 321 -12.54 -26.94 -4.03
CA GLN A 321 -12.87 -26.57 -5.39
C GLN A 321 -12.92 -25.06 -5.53
N THR A 322 -12.39 -24.54 -6.63
CA THR A 322 -12.43 -23.11 -7.00
C THR A 322 -12.47 -22.98 -8.50
N PHE A 323 -12.82 -21.80 -9.00
CA PHE A 323 -12.68 -21.49 -10.42
C PHE A 323 -11.38 -20.74 -10.71
N ASP A 324 -10.63 -21.23 -11.69
CA ASP A 324 -9.42 -20.58 -12.20
C ASP A 324 -9.70 -19.95 -13.56
N PHE A 325 -9.30 -18.69 -13.75
CA PHE A 325 -9.39 -18.03 -15.05
C PHE A 325 -8.29 -18.51 -16.00
N ARG A 326 -8.67 -19.17 -17.11
CA ARG A 326 -7.74 -19.79 -18.06
C ARG A 326 -8.18 -19.57 -19.51
N ALA A 327 -7.23 -19.76 -20.43
CA ALA A 327 -7.47 -19.72 -21.87
C ALA A 327 -7.29 -21.12 -22.47
N GLY A 328 -8.31 -21.62 -23.19
CA GLY A 328 -8.29 -22.98 -23.72
C GLY A 328 -9.66 -23.47 -24.13
N VAL A 329 -9.80 -24.80 -24.26
CA VAL A 329 -11.04 -25.46 -24.65
C VAL A 329 -11.29 -26.70 -23.80
N PHE A 330 -12.56 -27.00 -23.55
CA PHE A 330 -12.96 -28.25 -22.94
C PHE A 330 -13.02 -29.36 -23.99
N SER A 331 -12.38 -30.49 -23.71
CA SER A 331 -12.37 -31.72 -24.51
C SER A 331 -13.11 -32.82 -23.78
N ALA A 332 -14.01 -33.51 -24.46
CA ALA A 332 -14.68 -34.70 -23.94
C ALA A 332 -15.03 -35.66 -25.09
N VAL A 333 -15.12 -36.96 -24.79
CA VAL A 333 -15.43 -38.01 -25.78
C VAL A 333 -16.79 -37.78 -26.46
N ASN A 334 -17.76 -37.21 -25.75
CA ASN A 334 -19.09 -36.84 -26.26
C ASN A 334 -19.28 -35.32 -26.41
N GLY A 335 -18.21 -34.53 -26.24
CA GLY A 335 -18.26 -33.07 -26.12
C GLY A 335 -18.84 -32.59 -24.78
N PRO A 336 -18.33 -31.49 -24.20
CA PRO A 336 -19.04 -30.79 -23.13
C PRO A 336 -20.31 -30.14 -23.70
N GLU A 337 -21.41 -30.20 -22.96
CA GLU A 337 -22.63 -29.47 -23.31
C GLU A 337 -22.44 -28.00 -22.92
N ALA A 338 -22.38 -27.11 -23.91
CA ALA A 338 -22.38 -25.66 -23.68
C ALA A 338 -23.82 -25.16 -23.54
N VAL A 339 -24.15 -24.59 -22.39
CA VAL A 339 -25.47 -24.02 -22.09
C VAL A 339 -25.35 -22.50 -22.08
N TYR A 340 -26.25 -21.85 -22.82
CA TYR A 340 -26.29 -20.40 -22.99
C TYR A 340 -27.51 -19.83 -22.28
N ASP A 341 -27.30 -18.88 -21.39
CA ASP A 341 -28.33 -18.04 -20.78
C ASP A 341 -28.14 -16.60 -21.29
N ARG A 342 -29.15 -16.09 -22.02
CA ARG A 342 -29.14 -14.77 -22.64
C ARG A 342 -29.83 -13.70 -21.78
N ASN A 343 -30.05 -13.98 -20.50
CA ASN A 343 -30.59 -12.99 -19.60
C ASN A 343 -29.53 -11.92 -19.29
N SER A 344 -29.69 -10.74 -19.89
CA SER A 344 -28.78 -9.60 -19.73
C SER A 344 -28.71 -9.03 -18.32
N SER A 345 -29.65 -9.40 -17.43
CA SER A 345 -29.57 -9.02 -16.01
C SER A 345 -28.53 -9.82 -15.22
N LEU A 346 -27.94 -10.87 -15.81
CA LEU A 346 -26.93 -11.73 -15.18
C LEU A 346 -25.53 -11.14 -15.35
N GLY A 347 -24.90 -10.78 -14.23
CA GLY A 347 -23.52 -10.30 -14.20
C GLY A 347 -22.50 -11.44 -14.03
N PRO A 348 -21.20 -11.12 -14.08
CA PRO A 348 -20.13 -12.12 -13.97
C PRO A 348 -20.21 -13.02 -12.73
N SER A 349 -20.62 -12.46 -11.58
CA SER A 349 -20.79 -13.24 -10.34
C SER A 349 -22.00 -14.15 -10.37
N ASP A 350 -23.03 -13.84 -11.17
CA ASP A 350 -24.21 -14.69 -11.31
C ASP A 350 -23.88 -15.92 -12.15
N CYS A 351 -23.11 -15.76 -13.24
CA CYS A 351 -22.63 -16.90 -14.03
C CYS A 351 -21.80 -17.88 -13.20
N ARG A 352 -21.00 -17.34 -12.26
CA ARG A 352 -20.25 -18.15 -11.29
C ARG A 352 -21.17 -19.00 -10.45
N GLU A 353 -22.19 -18.40 -9.82
CA GLU A 353 -23.10 -19.15 -8.94
C GLU A 353 -23.95 -20.16 -9.72
N ILE A 354 -24.46 -19.80 -10.90
CA ILE A 354 -25.21 -20.73 -11.77
C ILE A 354 -24.38 -22.00 -12.03
N CYS A 355 -23.09 -21.84 -12.37
CA CYS A 355 -22.19 -22.97 -12.56
C CYS A 355 -21.80 -23.66 -11.23
N TRP A 356 -21.67 -22.91 -10.14
CA TRP A 356 -21.35 -23.48 -8.84
C TRP A 356 -22.44 -24.44 -8.35
N ASP A 357 -23.71 -24.04 -8.52
CA ASP A 357 -24.90 -24.79 -8.12
C ASP A 357 -25.21 -25.99 -9.04
N ASP A 358 -24.81 -25.94 -10.31
CA ASP A 358 -24.93 -27.08 -11.22
C ASP A 358 -23.77 -28.07 -11.05
N CYS A 359 -24.06 -29.23 -10.45
CA CYS A 359 -23.08 -30.28 -10.18
C CYS A 359 -22.38 -30.87 -11.41
N LEU A 360 -22.95 -30.70 -12.61
CA LEU A 360 -22.32 -31.12 -13.86
C LEU A 360 -21.46 -30.03 -14.48
N CYS A 361 -21.54 -28.79 -13.98
CA CYS A 361 -20.77 -27.69 -14.52
C CYS A 361 -19.29 -27.86 -14.20
N VAL A 362 -18.47 -27.65 -15.23
CA VAL A 362 -17.00 -27.72 -15.18
C VAL A 362 -16.34 -26.37 -15.48
N GLY A 363 -17.09 -25.36 -15.87
CA GLY A 363 -16.60 -24.01 -16.09
C GLY A 363 -17.66 -23.07 -16.64
N TYR A 364 -17.38 -21.76 -16.58
CA TYR A 364 -18.28 -20.71 -17.04
C TYR A 364 -17.54 -19.53 -17.66
N SER A 365 -18.25 -18.72 -18.42
CA SER A 365 -17.80 -17.42 -18.89
C SER A 365 -18.99 -16.46 -18.92
N HIS A 366 -18.70 -15.16 -18.75
CA HIS A 366 -19.68 -14.09 -18.95
C HIS A 366 -19.43 -13.51 -20.34
N ASP A 367 -20.50 -13.40 -21.13
CA ASP A 367 -20.41 -12.81 -22.46
C ASP A 367 -20.62 -11.29 -22.34
N PHE A 368 -19.51 -10.54 -22.44
CA PHE A 368 -19.51 -9.08 -22.39
C PHE A 368 -20.11 -8.42 -23.64
N VAL A 369 -20.37 -9.17 -24.71
CA VAL A 369 -20.90 -8.64 -25.99
C VAL A 369 -22.42 -8.82 -26.06
N THR A 370 -22.91 -10.02 -25.74
CA THR A 370 -24.36 -10.31 -25.81
C THR A 370 -25.08 -10.20 -24.46
N GLU A 371 -24.34 -9.94 -23.38
CA GLU A 371 -24.80 -9.86 -21.99
C GLU A 371 -25.50 -11.16 -21.55
N GLY A 372 -24.81 -11.95 -20.72
CA GLY A 372 -25.35 -13.20 -20.20
C GLY A 372 -24.27 -14.20 -19.79
N CYS A 373 -24.67 -15.46 -19.65
CA CYS A 373 -23.81 -16.52 -19.14
C CYS A 373 -23.67 -17.67 -20.14
N VAL A 374 -22.45 -18.18 -20.26
CA VAL A 374 -22.19 -19.47 -20.90
C VAL A 374 -21.54 -20.37 -19.87
N HIS A 375 -22.04 -21.60 -19.72
CA HIS A 375 -21.40 -22.59 -18.87
C HIS A 375 -21.32 -23.96 -19.55
N TRP A 376 -20.27 -24.71 -19.22
CA TRP A 376 -19.99 -26.01 -19.80
C TRP A 376 -20.30 -27.10 -18.80
N ARG A 377 -21.06 -28.11 -19.24
CA ARG A 377 -21.49 -29.25 -18.44
C ARG A 377 -20.87 -30.53 -18.98
N GLY A 378 -20.55 -31.45 -18.09
CA GLY A 378 -20.18 -32.81 -18.48
C GLY A 378 -19.51 -33.62 -17.39
N ARG A 379 -19.40 -34.92 -17.63
CA ARG A 379 -18.64 -35.86 -16.79
C ARG A 379 -17.36 -36.23 -17.52
N ASN A 380 -16.24 -36.32 -16.79
CA ASN A 380 -14.92 -36.66 -17.35
C ASN A 380 -14.51 -35.71 -18.49
N VAL A 381 -14.80 -34.42 -18.34
CA VAL A 381 -14.35 -33.38 -19.26
C VAL A 381 -12.94 -32.97 -18.87
N GLU A 382 -12.03 -32.92 -19.82
CA GLU A 382 -10.67 -32.42 -19.63
C GLU A 382 -10.54 -31.01 -20.21
N PHE A 383 -9.87 -30.11 -19.49
CA PHE A 383 -9.55 -28.78 -20.01
C PHE A 383 -8.19 -28.81 -20.70
N VAL A 384 -8.15 -28.47 -21.98
CA VAL A 384 -6.93 -28.35 -22.78
C VAL A 384 -6.53 -26.88 -22.81
N GLN A 385 -5.45 -26.55 -22.11
CA GLN A 385 -4.93 -25.20 -22.07
C GLN A 385 -4.29 -24.83 -23.41
N SER A 386 -4.62 -23.64 -23.92
CA SER A 386 -3.96 -23.09 -25.11
C SER A 386 -2.56 -22.61 -24.74
N LEU A 387 -1.53 -23.23 -25.32
CA LEU A 387 -0.12 -22.88 -25.07
C LEU A 387 0.39 -21.77 -26.00
N ASP A 388 -0.41 -21.41 -26.99
CA ASP A 388 0.05 -20.71 -28.19
C ASP A 388 0.07 -19.17 -28.02
N GLY A 389 -0.33 -18.66 -26.85
CA GLY A 389 -0.38 -17.22 -26.56
C GLY A 389 -1.32 -16.41 -27.49
N VAL A 390 -2.12 -17.09 -28.32
CA VAL A 390 -3.00 -16.45 -29.30
C VAL A 390 -4.11 -15.69 -28.57
N THR A 391 -4.29 -14.42 -28.94
CA THR A 391 -5.32 -13.50 -28.45
C THR A 391 -6.76 -13.96 -28.67
N ASN A 392 -6.97 -15.05 -29.42
CA ASN A 392 -8.28 -15.61 -29.81
C ASN A 392 -8.65 -16.90 -29.07
N ALA A 393 -7.85 -17.35 -28.09
CA ALA A 393 -8.26 -18.48 -27.26
C ALA A 393 -9.41 -18.06 -26.33
N ASN A 394 -10.48 -18.86 -26.28
CA ASN A 394 -11.61 -18.60 -25.38
C ASN A 394 -11.11 -18.54 -23.94
N ARG A 395 -11.34 -17.40 -23.27
CA ARG A 395 -11.05 -17.21 -21.85
C ARG A 395 -12.28 -17.53 -21.03
N MET A 396 -12.11 -18.36 -20.02
CA MET A 396 -13.19 -18.84 -19.18
C MET A 396 -12.68 -19.20 -17.79
N TYR A 397 -13.61 -19.34 -16.86
CA TYR A 397 -13.37 -19.84 -15.52
C TYR A 397 -13.55 -21.35 -15.51
N VAL A 398 -12.52 -22.08 -15.11
CA VAL A 398 -12.46 -23.55 -15.13
C VAL A 398 -12.51 -24.07 -13.70
N LEU A 399 -13.38 -25.04 -13.44
CA LEU A 399 -13.48 -25.68 -12.13
C LEU A 399 -12.24 -26.51 -11.87
N GLU A 400 -11.51 -26.16 -10.81
CA GLU A 400 -10.29 -26.81 -10.39
C GLU A 400 -10.47 -27.40 -9.01
N THR A 401 -9.81 -28.54 -8.76
CA THR A 401 -9.83 -29.19 -7.45
C THR A 401 -8.43 -29.24 -6.90
N ALA A 402 -8.19 -28.52 -5.79
CA ALA A 402 -6.90 -28.50 -5.13
C ALA A 402 -6.44 -29.93 -4.79
N PRO A 403 -5.19 -30.31 -5.09
CA PRO A 403 -4.69 -31.64 -4.79
C PRO A 403 -4.78 -31.91 -3.29
N SER A 404 -5.09 -33.16 -2.93
CA SER A 404 -5.17 -33.55 -1.53
C SER A 404 -3.78 -33.38 -0.96
N GLY A 405 -3.58 -32.35 -0.14
CA GLY A 405 -2.32 -32.10 0.53
C GLY A 405 -1.94 -33.33 1.34
N LYS A 406 -1.16 -34.24 0.75
CA LYS A 406 -0.43 -35.24 1.51
C LYS A 406 0.57 -34.41 2.30
N GLY A 407 0.26 -34.17 3.58
CA GLY A 407 1.16 -33.47 4.49
C GLY A 407 2.57 -34.00 4.27
N MET A 408 3.55 -33.08 4.19
CA MET A 408 4.95 -33.40 3.90
C MET A 408 5.36 -34.65 4.67
N LYS A 409 5.69 -35.74 3.95
CA LYS A 409 5.97 -37.05 4.55
C LYS A 409 6.95 -36.85 5.71
N LYS A 410 6.69 -37.48 6.86
CA LYS A 410 7.47 -37.32 8.10
C LYS A 410 8.99 -37.35 7.87
N HIS A 411 9.46 -38.19 6.95
CA HIS A 411 10.86 -38.31 6.57
C HIS A 411 11.46 -37.03 5.95
N VAL A 412 10.70 -36.24 5.20
CA VAL A 412 11.18 -34.98 4.60
C VAL A 412 11.44 -33.92 5.68
N LYS A 413 10.58 -33.85 6.71
CA LYS A 413 10.81 -32.95 7.87
C LYS A 413 12.06 -33.36 8.66
N ILE A 414 12.29 -34.66 8.79
CA ILE A 414 13.49 -35.19 9.45
C ILE A 414 14.74 -34.83 8.63
N ILE A 415 14.72 -35.01 7.31
CA ILE A 415 15.84 -34.67 6.43
C ILE A 415 16.17 -33.17 6.54
N LEU A 416 15.17 -32.29 6.49
CA LEU A 416 15.38 -30.84 6.58
C LEU A 416 16.00 -30.43 7.93
N GLY A 417 15.54 -31.05 9.03
CA GLY A 417 16.10 -30.83 10.36
C GLY A 417 17.55 -31.31 10.49
N VAL A 418 17.86 -32.49 9.93
CA VAL A 418 19.23 -33.05 9.95
C VAL A 418 20.19 -32.19 9.11
N VAL A 419 19.78 -31.75 7.92
CA VAL A 419 20.60 -30.88 7.06
C VAL A 419 20.88 -29.55 7.75
N SER A 420 19.86 -28.93 8.38
CA SER A 420 20.03 -27.70 9.16
C SER A 420 21.05 -27.87 10.30
N ALA A 421 20.94 -28.96 11.07
CA ALA A 421 21.86 -29.24 12.17
C ALA A 421 23.31 -29.45 11.70
N ILE A 422 23.51 -30.14 10.57
CA ILE A 422 24.83 -30.36 9.97
C ILE A 422 25.45 -29.02 9.54
N VAL A 423 24.67 -28.14 8.89
CA VAL A 423 25.16 -26.83 8.44
C VAL A 423 25.58 -25.95 9.64
N VAL A 424 24.80 -25.95 10.73
CA VAL A 424 25.15 -25.22 11.96
C VAL A 424 26.41 -25.78 12.61
N LEU A 425 26.57 -27.11 12.64
CA LEU A 425 27.77 -27.75 13.18
C LEU A 425 29.02 -27.43 12.35
N VAL A 426 28.93 -27.50 11.02
CA VAL A 426 30.06 -27.21 10.12
C VAL A 426 30.47 -25.74 10.19
N SER A 427 29.50 -24.82 10.22
CA SER A 427 29.78 -23.38 10.35
C SER A 427 30.36 -23.04 11.73
N GLY A 428 29.89 -23.67 12.80
CA GLY A 428 30.47 -23.55 14.14
C GLY A 428 31.91 -24.04 14.20
N LEU A 429 32.20 -25.20 13.58
CA LEU A 429 33.55 -25.75 13.51
C LEU A 429 34.50 -24.84 12.71
N ALA A 430 34.04 -24.32 11.57
CA ALA A 430 34.80 -23.38 10.75
C ALA A 430 35.12 -22.10 11.53
N LEU A 431 34.15 -21.51 12.23
CA LEU A 431 34.35 -20.34 13.08
C LEU A 431 35.33 -20.61 14.23
N PHE A 432 35.28 -21.80 14.83
CA PHE A 432 36.21 -22.21 15.88
C PHE A 432 37.65 -22.31 15.35
N ILE A 433 37.84 -22.93 14.17
CA ILE A 433 39.15 -23.03 13.51
C ILE A 433 39.70 -21.64 13.17
N VAL A 434 38.87 -20.76 12.59
CA VAL A 434 39.27 -19.38 12.27
C VAL A 434 39.66 -18.62 13.53
N ARG A 435 38.88 -18.72 14.61
CA ARG A 435 39.22 -18.09 15.90
C ARG A 435 40.52 -18.62 16.48
N LYS A 436 40.79 -19.93 16.37
CA LYS A 436 42.04 -20.52 16.87
C LYS A 436 43.25 -20.04 16.07
N LEU A 437 43.14 -19.94 14.74
CA LEU A 437 44.20 -19.42 13.87
C LEU A 437 44.45 -17.93 14.09
N GLN A 438 43.39 -17.12 14.30
CA GLN A 438 43.52 -15.70 14.63
C GLN A 438 44.16 -15.47 16.00
N LYS A 439 43.88 -16.33 16.99
CA LYS A 439 44.46 -16.21 18.34
C LYS A 439 45.98 -16.47 18.32
N GLY A 440 46.44 -17.42 17.52
CA GLY A 440 47.87 -17.69 17.32
C GLY A 440 48.63 -16.52 16.70
N LYS A 441 48.05 -15.85 15.69
CA LYS A 441 48.64 -14.64 15.09
C LYS A 441 48.72 -13.45 16.06
N ARG A 442 47.74 -13.30 16.96
CA ARG A 442 47.66 -12.15 17.89
C ARG A 442 48.65 -12.23 19.04
N GLU A 443 49.00 -13.43 19.48
CA GLU A 443 50.05 -13.63 20.50
C GLU A 443 51.46 -13.45 19.91
N GLU A 444 51.68 -13.82 18.65
CA GLU A 444 52.96 -13.60 17.96
C GLU A 444 53.22 -12.10 17.70
N GLU A 445 52.21 -11.32 17.32
CA GLU A 445 52.35 -9.86 17.16
C GLU A 445 52.55 -9.13 18.49
N LEU A 446 51.89 -9.56 19.57
CA LEU A 446 52.07 -8.98 20.90
C LEU A 446 53.47 -9.30 21.46
N HIS A 447 54.00 -10.48 21.18
CA HIS A 447 55.35 -10.86 21.58
C HIS A 447 56.42 -10.08 20.81
N LYS A 448 56.24 -9.89 19.49
CA LYS A 448 57.11 -9.03 18.65
C LYS A 448 57.06 -7.54 19.03
N LEU A 449 55.93 -7.04 19.54
CA LEU A 449 55.79 -5.66 20.03
C LEU A 449 56.47 -5.41 21.39
N LEU A 450 56.63 -6.46 22.21
CA LEU A 450 57.27 -6.40 23.54
C LEU A 450 58.78 -6.71 23.49
N THR A 451 59.28 -7.33 22.42
CA THR A 451 60.69 -7.64 22.20
C THR A 451 61.30 -6.78 21.09
N LEU A 452 61.22 -5.46 21.22
CA LEU A 452 62.05 -4.55 20.43
C LEU A 452 63.24 -4.13 21.29
N ASP A 453 64.20 -5.06 21.33
CA ASP A 453 65.58 -4.74 21.66
C ASP A 453 66.15 -3.84 20.56
N GLY A 454 67.05 -2.99 21.01
CA GLY A 454 68.11 -2.31 20.27
C GLY A 454 68.10 -2.41 18.75
N TYR A 455 67.97 -1.24 18.14
CA TYR A 455 68.76 -0.84 16.98
C TYR A 455 70.19 -1.42 17.09
N THR A 456 70.52 -2.45 16.30
CA THR A 456 71.91 -2.74 15.95
C THR A 456 72.36 -1.65 14.98
N GLY A 457 72.67 -0.49 15.54
CA GLY A 457 73.56 0.51 14.96
C GLY A 457 74.71 0.63 15.95
N ASP A 458 75.76 -0.10 15.61
CA ASP A 458 77.11 -0.11 16.17
C ASP A 458 77.51 1.14 16.99
N ASN A 459 78.10 0.88 18.16
CA ASN A 459 79.00 1.74 18.92
C ASN A 459 78.52 3.13 19.42
N GLY A 460 78.25 3.19 20.73
CA GLY A 460 78.95 4.15 21.60
C GLY A 460 78.30 5.51 21.87
N GLY A 461 77.73 5.64 23.08
CA GLY A 461 77.89 6.86 23.89
C GLY A 461 76.69 7.79 24.03
N GLY A 462 75.61 7.35 24.70
CA GLY A 462 74.57 8.26 25.18
C GLY A 462 73.58 7.54 26.11
N LYS A 463 73.59 7.90 27.41
CA LYS A 463 72.74 7.34 28.48
C LYS A 463 71.28 7.22 28.05
N SER A 464 70.82 6.00 27.78
CA SER A 464 69.41 5.70 27.52
C SER A 464 68.69 5.54 28.85
N ASN A 465 67.69 6.39 29.12
CA ASN A 465 66.91 6.39 30.35
C ASN A 465 66.21 5.05 30.58
N ASP A 466 66.44 4.49 31.76
CA ASP A 466 66.09 3.15 32.21
C ASP A 466 64.57 3.01 32.45
N LEU A 467 63.83 2.47 31.48
CA LEU A 467 62.39 2.21 31.62
C LEU A 467 62.18 0.91 32.41
N ARG A 468 61.72 1.03 33.66
CA ARG A 468 61.40 -0.12 34.52
C ARG A 468 60.00 -0.66 34.24
N LEU A 469 59.90 -1.97 34.02
CA LEU A 469 58.63 -2.67 33.82
C LEU A 469 58.04 -3.08 35.17
N PHE A 470 56.77 -2.77 35.40
CA PHE A 470 56.00 -3.19 36.58
C PHE A 470 54.90 -4.17 36.18
N THR A 471 54.67 -5.19 37.01
CA THR A 471 53.57 -6.14 36.81
C THR A 471 52.22 -5.47 37.07
N TYR A 472 51.16 -5.91 36.38
CA TYR A 472 49.82 -5.35 36.61
C TYR A 472 49.37 -5.50 38.07
N SER A 473 49.70 -6.63 38.71
CA SER A 473 49.35 -6.87 40.11
C SER A 473 50.03 -5.90 41.08
N SER A 474 51.27 -5.48 40.82
CA SER A 474 51.95 -4.50 41.67
C SER A 474 51.31 -3.12 41.53
N ILE A 475 50.95 -2.71 40.32
CA ILE A 475 50.25 -1.45 40.05
C ILE A 475 48.83 -1.44 40.63
N GLN A 476 48.10 -2.54 40.49
CA GLN A 476 46.76 -2.68 41.06
C GLN A 476 46.81 -2.60 42.59
N SER A 477 47.81 -3.21 43.22
CA SER A 477 48.02 -3.12 44.67
C SER A 477 48.38 -1.68 45.09
N ALA A 478 49.31 -1.05 44.36
CA ALA A 478 49.77 0.31 44.63
C ALA A 478 48.65 1.35 44.55
N THR A 479 47.65 1.13 43.68
CA THR A 479 46.51 2.03 43.46
C THR A 479 45.24 1.62 44.22
N ARG A 480 45.33 0.62 45.11
CA ARG A 480 44.19 0.02 45.83
C ARG A 480 43.06 -0.37 44.88
N ASN A 481 43.42 -1.15 43.89
CA ASN A 481 42.54 -1.64 42.84
C ASN A 481 41.90 -0.50 42.01
N PHE A 482 42.68 0.55 41.69
CA PHE A 482 42.24 1.72 40.94
C PHE A 482 40.99 2.40 41.56
N SER A 483 40.96 2.51 42.90
CA SER A 483 39.83 3.11 43.61
C SER A 483 39.60 4.56 43.16
N SER A 484 38.33 4.94 43.00
CA SER A 484 37.91 6.30 42.68
C SER A 484 38.41 7.34 43.68
N ASP A 485 38.60 6.94 44.94
CA ASP A 485 39.05 7.81 46.03
C ASP A 485 40.49 8.31 45.84
N TYR A 486 41.27 7.61 45.00
CA TYR A 486 42.65 7.93 44.65
C TYR A 486 42.78 8.46 43.22
N LYS A 487 41.67 8.76 42.54
CA LYS A 487 41.70 9.33 41.21
C LYS A 487 42.15 10.79 41.27
N LEU A 488 43.26 11.09 40.62
CA LEU A 488 43.81 12.45 40.53
C LEU A 488 43.09 13.29 39.47
N GLY A 489 42.59 12.65 38.40
CA GLY A 489 41.87 13.33 37.32
C GLY A 489 41.55 12.39 36.16
N GLN A 490 40.83 12.90 35.16
CA GLN A 490 40.55 12.17 33.92
C GLN A 490 40.49 13.15 32.74
N GLY A 491 41.19 12.79 31.66
CA GLY A 491 41.07 13.45 30.35
C GLY A 491 40.58 12.47 29.28
N GLY A 492 40.63 12.89 28.02
CA GLY A 492 40.18 12.07 26.87
C GLY A 492 40.89 10.72 26.72
N PHE A 493 42.08 10.56 27.29
CA PHE A 493 42.90 9.35 27.18
C PHE A 493 42.79 8.39 28.38
N GLY A 494 41.92 8.71 29.34
CA GLY A 494 41.63 7.85 30.49
C GLY A 494 41.95 8.49 31.85
N PRO A 495 41.58 7.79 32.93
CA PRO A 495 41.79 8.27 34.30
C PRO A 495 43.25 8.10 34.76
N VAL A 496 43.69 9.00 35.64
CA VAL A 496 44.98 8.94 36.34
C VAL A 496 44.72 8.75 37.83
N TYR A 497 45.40 7.79 38.44
CA TYR A 497 45.29 7.44 39.86
C TYR A 497 46.59 7.73 40.60
N LYS A 498 46.48 8.17 41.85
CA LYS A 498 47.60 8.20 42.80
C LYS A 498 47.82 6.78 43.32
N GLY A 499 49.05 6.29 43.24
CA GLY A 499 49.47 5.04 43.83
C GLY A 499 50.67 5.23 44.74
N LYS A 500 50.99 4.19 45.52
CA LYS A 500 52.21 4.13 46.31
C LYS A 500 52.88 2.78 46.11
N THR A 501 54.16 2.78 45.71
CA THR A 501 54.90 1.53 45.50
C THR A 501 55.08 0.78 46.81
N SER A 502 55.45 -0.51 46.74
CA SER A 502 55.80 -1.30 47.92
C SER A 502 56.97 -0.70 48.73
N GLU A 503 57.81 0.09 48.08
CA GLU A 503 58.94 0.81 48.68
C GLU A 503 58.54 2.17 49.27
N GLY A 504 57.26 2.54 49.20
CA GLY A 504 56.72 3.77 49.80
C GLY A 504 56.85 5.02 48.93
N GLN A 505 57.20 4.89 47.65
CA GLN A 505 57.27 6.01 46.70
C GLN A 505 55.88 6.33 46.14
N ASP A 506 55.47 7.61 46.20
CA ASP A 506 54.23 8.07 45.57
C ASP A 506 54.40 8.09 44.03
N ILE A 507 53.43 7.49 43.33
CA ILE A 507 53.42 7.39 41.86
C ILE A 507 52.08 7.86 41.29
N ALA A 508 52.08 8.29 40.03
CA ALA A 508 50.87 8.53 39.25
C ALA A 508 50.72 7.43 38.19
N VAL A 509 49.56 6.77 38.17
CA VAL A 509 49.27 5.64 37.26
C VAL A 509 48.17 6.06 36.31
N LYS A 510 48.52 6.23 35.03
CA LYS A 510 47.56 6.49 33.95
C LYS A 510 47.02 5.18 33.40
N LEU A 511 45.71 5.00 33.45
CA LEU A 511 45.03 3.82 32.92
C LEU A 511 44.40 4.15 31.57
N LEU A 512 44.76 3.40 30.53
CA LEU A 512 44.21 3.59 29.20
C LEU A 512 42.72 3.16 29.17
N SER A 513 41.85 4.05 28.71
CA SER A 513 40.42 3.74 28.50
C SER A 513 40.21 2.95 27.21
N ARG A 514 39.38 1.88 27.27
CA ARG A 514 39.00 1.06 26.11
C ARG A 514 38.17 1.80 25.04
N GLN A 515 37.65 2.99 25.35
CA GLN A 515 36.75 3.75 24.47
C GLN A 515 37.48 4.75 23.55
N SER A 516 38.81 4.90 23.66
CA SER A 516 39.59 5.72 22.73
C SER A 516 39.93 4.91 21.47
N GLY A 517 39.34 5.26 20.33
CA GLY A 517 39.45 4.54 19.05
C GLY A 517 40.84 4.48 18.40
N GLN A 518 41.90 4.96 19.07
CA GLN A 518 43.28 5.03 18.56
C GLN A 518 44.33 4.41 19.54
N GLY A 519 43.88 3.52 20.42
CA GLY A 519 44.46 3.27 21.76
C GLY A 519 45.90 2.77 21.97
N LEU A 520 46.61 2.15 21.01
CA LEU A 520 47.98 1.61 21.32
C LEU A 520 49.12 2.47 20.78
N LEU A 521 48.99 2.98 19.56
CA LEU A 521 50.04 3.77 18.90
C LEU A 521 50.19 5.16 19.54
N GLU A 522 49.07 5.79 19.90
CA GLU A 522 49.06 7.10 20.56
C GLU A 522 49.49 7.00 22.03
N PHE A 523 49.12 5.92 22.74
CA PHE A 523 49.62 5.64 24.09
C PHE A 523 51.15 5.49 24.10
N LYS A 524 51.71 4.81 23.08
CA LYS A 524 53.17 4.69 22.90
C LYS A 524 53.82 6.05 22.62
N THR A 525 53.21 6.87 21.76
CA THR A 525 53.70 8.23 21.46
C THR A 525 53.69 9.12 22.70
N GLU A 526 52.63 9.07 23.51
CA GLU A 526 52.51 9.86 24.74
C GLU A 526 53.51 9.40 25.81
N LEU A 527 53.72 8.09 25.99
CA LEU A 527 54.75 7.55 26.91
C LEU A 527 56.16 8.01 26.52
N ILE A 528 56.49 7.97 25.23
CA ILE A 528 57.80 8.41 24.71
C ILE A 528 57.98 9.92 24.85
N LEU A 529 56.92 10.72 24.67
CA LEU A 529 56.93 12.17 24.87
C LEU A 529 57.14 12.53 26.33
N ILE A 530 56.41 11.90 27.24
CA ILE A 530 56.51 12.12 28.69
C ILE A 530 57.89 11.68 29.20
N SER A 531 58.46 10.57 28.70
CA SER A 531 59.80 10.13 29.10
C SER A 531 60.93 11.04 28.59
N LYS A 532 60.67 11.89 27.59
CA LYS A 532 61.65 12.80 26.96
C LYS A 532 61.50 14.26 27.40
N LEU A 533 60.38 14.64 28.03
CA LEU A 533 60.13 16.00 28.52
C LEU A 533 60.94 16.27 29.80
N GLN A 534 62.06 16.98 29.67
CA GLN A 534 62.77 17.61 30.79
C GLN A 534 62.44 19.10 30.79
N HIS A 535 61.75 19.59 31.82
CA HIS A 535 61.41 21.00 31.98
C HIS A 535 61.75 21.44 33.41
N VAL A 536 62.22 22.68 33.60
CA VAL A 536 62.72 23.19 34.90
C VAL A 536 61.66 23.13 36.01
N ASN A 537 60.37 23.15 35.64
CA ASN A 537 59.23 23.04 36.56
C ASN A 537 58.57 21.65 36.59
N LEU A 538 59.14 20.64 35.91
CA LEU A 538 58.74 19.24 36.00
C LEU A 538 59.86 18.47 36.72
N LEU A 539 59.56 17.93 37.90
CA LEU A 539 60.47 17.02 38.58
C LEU A 539 60.70 15.79 37.69
N SER A 540 61.96 15.47 37.41
CA SER A 540 62.34 14.20 36.81
C SER A 540 61.91 13.07 37.76
N LEU A 541 61.15 12.11 37.25
CA LEU A 541 60.82 10.87 37.98
C LEU A 541 62.04 9.96 38.10
#